data_AF-A0A9K3NYC6-F1
#
_entry.id   AF-A0A9K3NYC6-F1
#
_cell.length_a   1.000
_cell.length_b   1.000
_cell.length_c   1.000
_cell.angle_alpha   90.00
_cell.angle_beta   90.00
_cell.angle_gamma   90.00
#
_symmetry.space_group_name_H-M   'P 1'
#
loop_
_entity.id
_entity.type
_entity.pdbx_description
1 polymer ?
#
loop_
_entity_poly.entity_id
_entity_poly.type
_entity_poly.pdbx_seq_one_letter_code
_entity_poly.pdbx_strand_id
1 'polypeptide(L)'
;MVVELGLAIDLKMDYKINFLNPGTNLVIVTAEEIETGIRRLMEDKEVRAKVKEMSKLSRATVSEGGSSYASIGYLLQEIMSNII
;
A
#
# COMPACT_ATOMS: atom_id res chain seq x y z
N MET A 1 -7.56 -2.50 -3.66
CA MET A 1 -6.20 -2.70 -4.19
C MET A 1 -5.29 -3.54 -3.28
N VAL A 2 -4.84 -3.10 -2.09
CA VAL A 2 -3.88 -3.93 -1.29
C VAL A 2 -4.50 -5.16 -0.61
N VAL A 3 -5.76 -5.08 -0.18
CA VAL A 3 -6.51 -6.22 0.40
C VAL A 3 -6.77 -7.29 -0.68
N GLU A 4 -7.19 -6.87 -1.88
CA GLU A 4 -7.42 -7.78 -3.03
C GLU A 4 -6.13 -8.47 -3.50
N LEU A 5 -4.99 -7.80 -3.33
CA LEU A 5 -3.67 -8.38 -3.57
C LEU A 5 -3.23 -9.32 -2.44
N GLY A 6 -4.01 -9.54 -1.39
CA GLY A 6 -3.66 -10.40 -0.25
C GLY A 6 -2.47 -9.87 0.57
N LEU A 7 -2.24 -8.56 0.55
CA LEU A 7 -1.12 -7.91 1.26
C LEU A 7 -1.57 -7.21 2.55
N ALA A 8 -2.86 -7.21 2.86
CA ALA A 8 -3.42 -6.54 4.03
C ALA A 8 -4.68 -7.26 4.53
N ILE A 9 -4.97 -7.09 5.82
CA ILE A 9 -6.26 -7.42 6.42
C ILE A 9 -7.11 -6.15 6.44
N ASP A 10 -8.35 -6.24 5.97
CA ASP A 10 -9.29 -5.14 6.05
C ASP A 10 -9.77 -4.93 7.49
N LEU A 11 -9.70 -3.67 7.93
CA LEU A 11 -10.36 -3.18 9.14
C LEU A 11 -11.57 -2.33 8.77
N LYS A 12 -11.35 -1.26 7.98
CA LYS A 12 -12.39 -0.36 7.47
C LYS A 12 -11.91 0.37 6.21
N MET A 13 -11.80 -0.33 5.09
CA MET A 13 -11.31 0.24 3.82
C MET A 13 -12.13 1.43 3.28
N ASP A 14 -13.39 1.55 3.68
CA ASP A 14 -14.29 2.64 3.32
C ASP A 14 -14.24 3.83 4.32
N TYR A 15 -13.33 3.80 5.29
CA TYR A 15 -13.14 4.89 6.24
C TYR A 15 -12.73 6.17 5.50
N LYS A 16 -13.52 7.24 5.68
CA LYS A 16 -13.29 8.53 5.04
C LYS A 16 -13.46 9.64 6.07
N ILE A 17 -12.47 10.53 6.15
CA ILE A 17 -12.56 11.77 6.91
C ILE A 17 -13.10 12.85 5.98
N ASN A 18 -14.25 13.44 6.32
CA ASN A 18 -14.76 14.59 5.60
C ASN A 18 -14.12 15.88 6.12
N PHE A 19 -13.00 16.27 5.52
CA PHE A 19 -12.25 17.47 5.94
C PHE A 19 -13.04 18.78 5.75
N LEU A 20 -14.02 18.81 4.84
CA LEU A 20 -14.83 20.00 4.54
C LEU A 20 -16.01 20.16 5.50
N ASN A 21 -16.49 19.06 6.10
CA ASN A 21 -17.58 19.08 7.08
C ASN A 21 -17.24 18.13 8.24
N PRO A 22 -16.48 18.62 9.25
CA PRO A 22 -15.93 17.78 10.34
C PRO A 22 -16.96 17.12 11.28
N GLY A 23 -18.26 17.24 11.00
CA GLY A 23 -19.35 16.67 11.81
C GLY A 23 -20.37 15.84 11.03
N THR A 24 -20.25 15.75 9.69
CA THR A 24 -21.13 14.90 8.88
C THR A 24 -20.38 13.61 8.51
N ASN A 25 -21.02 12.46 8.72
CA ASN A 25 -20.41 11.13 8.51
C ASN A 25 -19.27 10.78 9.48
N LEU A 26 -19.51 10.90 10.79
CA LEU A 26 -18.64 10.31 11.81
C LEU A 26 -18.70 8.77 11.70
N VAL A 27 -17.73 8.19 11.01
CA VAL A 27 -17.50 6.75 11.00
C VAL A 27 -16.79 6.38 12.29
N ILE A 28 -17.48 5.68 13.18
CA ILE A 28 -16.92 5.14 14.42
C ILE A 28 -16.54 3.69 14.16
N VAL A 29 -15.27 3.35 14.40
CA VAL A 29 -14.81 1.95 14.46
C VAL A 29 -14.83 1.54 15.92
N THR A 30 -15.57 0.48 16.23
CA THR A 30 -15.76 0.00 17.60
C THR A 30 -14.49 -0.68 18.14
N ALA A 31 -14.37 -0.75 19.46
CA ALA A 31 -13.28 -1.48 20.10
C ALA A 31 -13.24 -2.96 19.69
N GLU A 32 -14.41 -3.58 19.51
CA GLU A 32 -14.55 -4.97 19.07
C GLU A 32 -14.04 -5.19 17.64
N GLU A 33 -14.36 -4.28 16.71
CA GLU A 33 -13.83 -4.32 15.33
C GLU A 33 -12.31 -4.18 15.32
N ILE A 34 -11.76 -3.29 16.15
CA ILE A 34 -10.32 -3.10 16.29
C ILE A 34 -9.66 -4.36 16.85
N GLU A 35 -10.20 -4.92 17.94
CA GLU A 35 -9.68 -6.16 18.55
C GLU A 35 -9.66 -7.31 17.53
N THR A 36 -10.77 -7.49 16.81
CA THR A 36 -10.91 -8.54 15.79
C THR A 36 -9.93 -8.32 14.64
N GLY A 37 -9.78 -7.08 14.17
CA GLY A 37 -8.83 -6.73 13.11
C GLY A 37 -7.38 -7.02 13.51
N ILE A 38 -6.99 -6.64 14.74
CA ILE A 38 -5.65 -6.91 15.28
C ILE A 38 -5.43 -8.41 15.40
N ARG A 39 -6.38 -9.17 15.95
CA ARG A 39 -6.27 -10.63 16.08
C ARG A 39 -6.05 -11.29 14.73
N ARG A 40 -6.87 -10.97 13.72
CA ARG A 40 -6.74 -11.47 12.35
C ARG A 40 -5.38 -11.12 11.74
N LEU A 41 -4.92 -9.88 11.91
CA LEU A 41 -3.59 -9.43 11.44
C LEU A 41 -2.45 -10.26 12.06
N MET A 42 -2.56 -10.58 13.35
CA MET A 42 -1.55 -11.35 14.10
C MET A 42 -1.60 -12.85 13.79
N GLU A 43 -2.75 -13.39 13.42
CA GLU A 43 -2.89 -14.82 13.09
C GLU A 43 -2.51 -15.13 11.64
N ASP A 44 -2.77 -14.23 10.70
CA ASP A 44 -2.61 -14.49 9.26
C ASP A 44 -1.12 -14.59 8.82
N LYS A 45 -0.66 -15.83 8.68
CA LYS A 45 0.71 -16.15 8.23
C LYS A 45 0.89 -15.96 6.72
N GLU A 46 -0.16 -16.12 5.93
CA GLU A 46 -0.11 -16.06 4.47
C GLU A 46 0.11 -14.62 4.00
N VAL A 47 -0.68 -13.69 4.55
CA VAL A 47 -0.52 -12.25 4.30
C VAL A 47 0.89 -11.81 4.70
N ARG A 48 1.40 -12.25 5.86
CA ARG A 48 2.77 -11.93 6.29
C ARG A 48 3.85 -12.48 5.35
N ALA A 49 3.69 -13.70 4.85
CA ALA A 49 4.62 -14.30 3.90
C ALA A 49 4.62 -13.51 2.58
N LYS A 50 3.44 -13.20 2.06
CA LYS A 50 3.27 -12.42 0.83
C LYS A 50 3.83 -11.01 0.94
N VAL A 51 3.59 -10.33 2.07
CA VAL A 51 4.16 -9.01 2.34
C VAL A 51 5.68 -9.07 2.39
N LYS A 52 6.29 -10.09 3.00
CA LYS A 52 7.75 -10.27 3.02
C LYS A 52 8.33 -10.46 1.61
N GLU A 53 7.67 -11.25 0.78
CA GLU A 53 8.08 -11.45 -0.62
C GLU A 53 7.95 -10.14 -1.42
N MET A 54 6.79 -9.50 -1.37
CA MET A 54 6.55 -8.24 -2.06
C MET A 54 7.52 -7.14 -1.60
N SER A 55 7.88 -7.15 -0.32
CA SER A 55 8.88 -6.24 0.25
C SER A 55 10.27 -6.46 -0.37
N LYS A 56 10.66 -7.71 -0.64
CA LYS A 56 11.93 -8.01 -1.33
C LYS A 56 11.88 -7.55 -2.78
N LEU A 57 10.79 -7.84 -3.50
CA LEU A 57 10.60 -7.43 -4.89
C LEU A 57 10.62 -5.91 -5.02
N SER A 58 9.86 -5.20 -4.18
CA SER A 58 9.81 -3.73 -4.19
C SER A 58 11.18 -3.08 -3.98
N ARG A 59 12.03 -3.64 -3.10
CA ARG A 59 13.42 -3.15 -2.94
C ARG A 59 14.28 -3.46 -4.15
N ALA A 60 14.11 -4.64 -4.76
CA ALA A 60 14.88 -5.04 -5.94
C ALA A 60 14.54 -4.16 -7.16
N THR A 61 13.27 -3.79 -7.39
CA THR A 61 12.89 -3.01 -8.57
C THR A 61 13.49 -1.61 -8.60
N VAL A 62 13.74 -1.01 -7.44
CA VAL A 62 14.33 0.35 -7.32
C VAL A 62 15.85 0.36 -7.19
N SER A 63 16.47 -0.80 -6.95
CA SER A 63 17.93 -0.93 -6.88
C SER A 63 18.54 -0.88 -8.29
N GLU A 64 19.86 -0.65 -8.38
CA GLU A 64 20.59 -0.71 -9.65
C GLU A 64 20.36 -2.06 -10.36
N GLY A 65 20.06 -2.02 -11.66
CA GLY A 65 19.63 -3.19 -12.44
C GLY A 65 18.14 -3.57 -12.28
N GLY A 66 17.41 -2.90 -11.40
CA GLY A 66 15.96 -3.07 -11.21
C GLY A 66 15.11 -2.41 -12.29
N SER A 67 13.87 -2.86 -12.44
CA SER A 67 12.96 -2.37 -13.47
C SER A 67 12.59 -0.89 -13.29
N SER A 68 12.22 -0.46 -12.09
CA SER A 68 11.91 0.95 -11.80
C SER A 68 13.14 1.85 -11.94
N TYR A 69 14.32 1.34 -11.57
CA TYR A 69 15.60 2.03 -11.80
C TYR A 69 15.86 2.25 -13.30
N ALA A 70 15.61 1.25 -14.14
CA ALA A 70 15.70 1.41 -15.59
C ALA A 70 14.64 2.38 -16.14
N SER A 71 13.39 2.28 -15.68
CA SER A 71 12.29 3.15 -16.11
C SER A 71 12.57 4.63 -15.84
N ILE A 72 13.14 4.98 -14.68
CA ILE A 72 13.49 6.37 -14.40
C ILE A 72 14.64 6.85 -15.29
N GLY A 73 15.61 5.98 -15.61
CA GLY A 73 16.67 6.28 -16.58
C GLY A 73 16.11 6.62 -17.96
N TYR A 74 15.19 5.79 -18.47
CA TYR A 74 14.51 6.05 -19.74
C TYR A 74 13.69 7.34 -19.71
N LEU A 75 12.96 7.60 -18.62
CA LEU A 75 12.19 8.83 -18.47
C LEU A 75 13.10 10.07 -18.53
N LEU A 76 14.24 10.04 -17.85
CA LEU A 76 15.20 11.15 -17.87
C LEU A 76 15.80 11.35 -19.25
N GLN A 77 16.14 10.27 -19.95
CA GLN A 77 16.65 10.33 -21.33
C GLN A 77 15.64 11.01 -22.25
N GLU A 78 14.36 10.62 -22.17
CA GLU A 78 13.28 11.20 -22.98
C GLU A 78 13.06 12.68 -22.66
N ILE A 79 13.10 13.07 -21.38
CA ILE A 79 12.98 14.48 -20.99
C ILE A 79 14.15 15.28 -21.55
N MET A 80 15.38 14.77 -21.45
CA MET A 80 16.58 15.47 -21.93
C MET A 80 16.63 15.60 -23.45
N SER A 81 16.17 14.59 -24.20
CA SER A 81 16.12 14.63 -25.67
C SER A 81 15.02 15.54 -26.22
N ASN A 82 14.02 15.90 -25.42
CA ASN A 82 12.95 16.81 -25.82
C ASN A 82 13.16 18.27 -25.37
N ILE A 83 14.20 18.53 -24.56
CA ILE A 83 14.58 19.88 -24.08
C ILE A 83 15.68 20.52 -24.95
N ILE A 84 16.50 19.70 -25.63
CA ILE A 84 17.56 20.12 -26.56
C ILE A 84 17.05 19.93 -27.99
#